data_AF-A0A1T5B6J0-F1
#
_entry.id   AF-A0A1T5B6J0-F1
#
_cell.length_a   1.000
_cell.length_b   1.000
_cell.length_c   1.000
_cell.angle_alpha   90.00
_cell.angle_beta   90.00
_cell.angle_gamma   90.00
#
_symmetry.space_group_name_H-M   'P 1'
#
loop_
_entity.id
_entity.type
_entity.pdbx_description
1 polymer ?
#
loop_
_entity_poly.entity_id
_entity_poly.type
_entity_poly.pdbx_seq_one_letter_code
_entity_poly.pdbx_strand_id
1 'polypeptide(L)'
;MTSFRSFRSFRAAAAIALLLASSITVAGTVKYIEVTSPEAMLAAKENLVSTFKYHLRGAQRYAAAHGPATTTERAYTGFRMEWAKATAAQVKYRWIDSTGRPRTTLYHGLSGRVAAAALPRETGVPVPSFDMPDWAQYYSDVNPNVYARIPDGEHSILEESMAGDSTARLGRGYDAEMRALRTIERDILAGNIPRGGVIAAWVSQPPCQACRKAFQIFSDAYHVNIHVIHLPAYEPGATGDVRLFQMTKNRMLRDFHLRVENERAGKIADNFCPRM
;
A
#
# COMPACT_ATOMS: atom_id res chain seq x y z
N MET A 1 30.28 -25.60 39.57
CA MET A 1 29.50 -24.35 39.62
C MET A 1 29.63 -23.67 38.26
N THR A 2 28.73 -24.00 37.32
CA THR A 2 27.57 -23.15 36.90
C THR A 2 28.04 -21.79 36.35
N SER A 3 27.79 -21.37 35.12
CA SER A 3 26.77 -21.74 34.13
C SER A 3 27.13 -21.10 32.78
N PHE A 4 27.28 -21.91 31.72
CA PHE A 4 27.24 -21.45 30.33
C PHE A 4 25.79 -21.57 29.83
N ARG A 5 25.08 -20.45 29.71
CA ARG A 5 23.80 -20.26 29.00
C ARG A 5 23.85 -18.82 28.48
N SER A 6 23.57 -18.44 27.23
CA SER A 6 22.66 -19.01 26.25
C SER A 6 23.08 -18.60 24.83
N PHE A 7 23.46 -19.56 23.99
CA PHE A 7 23.45 -19.40 22.52
C PHE A 7 22.16 -20.05 21.99
N ARG A 8 21.01 -19.42 22.24
CA ARG A 8 19.70 -19.87 21.71
C ARG A 8 18.81 -18.68 21.39
N SER A 9 19.22 -17.82 20.45
CA SER A 9 18.34 -16.73 19.97
C SER A 9 18.45 -16.41 18.47
N PHE A 10 19.29 -17.10 17.69
CA PHE A 10 19.53 -16.71 16.29
C PHE A 10 18.87 -17.59 15.21
N ARG A 11 18.05 -18.58 15.59
CA ARG A 11 17.48 -19.54 14.61
C ARG A 11 16.05 -19.27 14.16
N ALA A 12 15.32 -18.30 14.75
CA ALA A 12 13.91 -18.05 14.39
C ALA A 12 13.71 -16.90 13.38
N ALA A 13 14.58 -15.89 13.36
CA ALA A 13 14.47 -14.75 12.43
C ALA A 13 14.84 -15.10 10.96
N ALA A 14 15.52 -16.23 10.74
CA ALA A 14 15.92 -16.67 9.42
C ALA A 14 14.83 -17.42 8.64
N ALA A 15 13.78 -17.92 9.30
CA ALA A 15 12.79 -18.81 8.67
C ALA A 15 11.81 -18.08 7.72
N ILE A 16 11.59 -16.77 7.91
CA ILE A 16 10.76 -15.96 6.99
C ILE A 16 11.62 -15.36 5.86
N ALA A 17 12.94 -15.18 6.08
CA ALA A 17 13.87 -14.71 5.07
C ALA A 17 14.32 -15.82 4.09
N LEU A 18 14.35 -17.10 4.52
CA LEU A 18 14.83 -18.23 3.70
C LEU A 18 13.78 -18.90 2.80
N LEU A 19 12.51 -18.52 2.85
CA LEU A 19 11.49 -19.08 1.94
C LEU A 19 11.58 -18.56 0.48
N LEU A 20 12.57 -17.73 0.16
CA LEU A 20 12.65 -16.99 -1.11
C LEU A 20 13.90 -17.28 -1.95
N ALA A 21 14.69 -18.29 -1.57
CA ALA A 21 15.81 -18.77 -2.37
C ALA A 21 15.35 -20.01 -3.16
N SER A 22 15.33 -19.87 -4.49
CA SER A 22 15.19 -20.97 -5.45
C SER A 22 13.78 -21.53 -5.64
N SER A 23 12.95 -20.82 -6.40
CA SER A 23 11.86 -21.43 -7.17
C SER A 23 11.64 -20.62 -8.44
N ILE A 24 12.53 -20.81 -9.41
CA ILE A 24 12.21 -20.50 -10.81
C ILE A 24 11.58 -21.79 -11.33
N THR A 25 10.40 -21.67 -11.93
CA THR A 25 9.49 -22.74 -12.41
C THR A 25 8.72 -23.52 -11.36
N VAL A 26 7.50 -23.05 -11.03
CA VAL A 26 6.21 -23.78 -11.02
C VAL A 26 5.12 -22.69 -11.11
N ALA A 27 3.96 -22.99 -11.70
CA ALA A 27 2.78 -22.13 -11.87
C ALA A 27 2.57 -21.06 -10.78
N GLY A 28 1.98 -19.92 -11.16
CA GLY A 28 1.61 -18.86 -10.22
C GLY A 28 0.81 -19.44 -9.05
N THR A 29 1.33 -19.27 -7.84
CA THR A 29 0.65 -19.70 -6.61
C THR A 29 0.27 -18.49 -5.77
N VAL A 30 -0.88 -18.56 -5.08
CA VAL A 30 -1.28 -17.56 -4.09
C VAL A 30 -1.39 -18.22 -2.72
N LYS A 31 -0.68 -17.66 -1.73
CA LYS A 31 -0.74 -18.08 -0.33
C LYS A 31 -1.25 -16.95 0.53
N TYR A 32 -2.26 -17.23 1.37
CA TYR A 32 -2.77 -16.29 2.36
C TYR A 32 -2.23 -16.66 3.73
N ILE A 33 -1.59 -15.69 4.39
CA ILE A 33 -0.92 -15.86 5.67
C ILE A 33 -1.48 -14.82 6.62
N GLU A 34 -2.31 -15.26 7.56
CA GLU A 34 -2.72 -14.39 8.66
C GLU A 34 -1.55 -14.22 9.63
N VAL A 35 -1.33 -12.98 10.08
CA VAL A 35 -0.28 -12.65 11.02
C VAL A 35 -0.75 -12.95 12.45
N THR A 36 -0.14 -13.98 13.05
CA THR A 36 -0.52 -14.47 14.39
C THR A 36 0.57 -14.33 15.45
N SER A 37 1.85 -14.18 15.07
CA SER A 37 2.96 -14.01 16.03
C SER A 37 3.31 -12.53 16.27
N PRO A 38 3.81 -12.17 17.48
CA PRO A 38 4.22 -10.79 17.79
C PRO A 38 5.31 -10.23 16.84
N GLU A 39 6.29 -11.04 16.45
CA GLU A 39 7.38 -10.61 15.57
C GLU A 39 6.88 -10.35 14.14
N ALA A 40 6.03 -11.24 13.62
CA ALA A 40 5.39 -11.05 12.32
C ALA A 40 4.44 -9.85 12.33
N MET A 41 3.77 -9.60 13.46
CA MET A 41 2.90 -8.44 13.68
C MET A 41 3.68 -7.14 13.63
N LEU A 42 4.84 -7.06 14.28
CA LEU A 42 5.71 -5.89 14.21
C LEU A 42 6.14 -5.60 12.77
N ALA A 43 6.68 -6.60 12.06
CA ALA A 43 7.13 -6.44 10.68
C ALA A 43 5.98 -6.04 9.72
N ALA A 44 4.81 -6.66 9.86
CA ALA A 44 3.64 -6.31 9.07
C ALA A 44 3.18 -4.87 9.32
N LYS A 45 3.15 -4.44 10.59
CA LYS A 45 2.82 -3.06 10.96
C LYS A 45 3.81 -2.05 10.39
N GLU A 46 5.10 -2.33 10.41
CA GLU A 46 6.13 -1.43 9.84
C GLU A 46 5.90 -1.18 8.35
N ASN A 47 5.67 -2.23 7.56
CA ASN A 47 5.36 -2.14 6.13
C ASN A 47 4.07 -1.34 5.87
N LEU A 48 3.02 -1.61 6.64
CA LEU A 48 1.74 -0.91 6.50
C LEU A 48 1.83 0.56 6.95
N VAL A 49 2.54 0.84 8.04
CA VAL A 49 2.83 2.21 8.51
C VAL A 49 3.62 2.99 7.47
N SER A 50 4.59 2.36 6.81
CA SER A 50 5.32 2.98 5.70
C SER A 50 4.39 3.39 4.56
N THR A 51 3.42 2.54 4.21
CA THR A 51 2.41 2.84 3.18
C THR A 51 1.51 4.01 3.58
N PHE A 52 1.04 4.06 4.82
CA PHE A 52 0.31 5.24 5.31
C PHE A 52 1.17 6.50 5.25
N LYS A 53 2.42 6.46 5.72
CA LYS A 53 3.33 7.61 5.63
C LYS A 53 3.53 8.09 4.19
N TYR A 54 3.66 7.16 3.24
CA TYR A 54 3.77 7.47 1.81
C TYR A 54 2.54 8.25 1.32
N HIS A 55 1.33 7.74 1.57
CA HIS A 55 0.09 8.43 1.18
C HIS A 55 -0.11 9.77 1.90
N LEU A 56 0.26 9.86 3.19
CA LEU A 56 0.18 11.10 3.96
C LEU A 56 1.09 12.19 3.37
N ARG A 57 2.33 11.84 2.99
CA ARG A 57 3.25 12.77 2.33
C ARG A 57 2.69 13.28 1.01
N GLY A 58 2.16 12.40 0.17
CA GLY A 58 1.51 12.81 -1.08
C GLY A 58 0.34 13.76 -0.85
N ALA A 59 -0.48 13.51 0.17
CA ALA A 59 -1.58 14.42 0.53
C ALA A 59 -1.09 15.77 1.07
N GLN A 60 0.01 15.80 1.83
CA GLN A 60 0.60 17.03 2.33
C GLN A 60 1.18 17.89 1.20
N ARG A 61 1.92 17.27 0.28
CA ARG A 61 2.44 17.94 -0.93
C ARG A 61 1.32 18.48 -1.81
N TYR A 62 0.25 17.70 -1.98
CA TYR A 62 -0.95 18.15 -2.70
C TYR A 62 -1.57 19.39 -2.03
N ALA A 63 -1.81 19.34 -0.72
CA ALA A 63 -2.39 20.46 0.03
C ALA A 63 -1.49 21.70 0.04
N ALA A 64 -0.17 21.50 -0.01
CA ALA A 64 0.78 22.58 -0.15
C ALA A 64 0.66 23.28 -1.51
N ALA A 65 0.53 22.49 -2.59
CA ALA A 65 0.47 22.99 -3.97
C ALA A 65 -0.86 23.69 -4.35
N HIS A 66 -1.96 23.43 -3.64
CA HIS A 66 -3.31 23.92 -4.00
C HIS A 66 -3.89 24.92 -2.98
N GLY A 67 -3.01 25.65 -2.30
CA GLY A 67 -3.41 26.79 -1.47
C GLY A 67 -4.22 26.44 -0.20
N PRO A 68 -4.59 27.47 0.59
CA PRO A 68 -5.12 27.30 1.94
C PRO A 68 -6.51 26.62 2.01
N ALA A 69 -7.27 26.59 0.92
CA ALA A 69 -8.59 25.96 0.85
C ALA A 69 -8.54 24.45 1.18
N THR A 70 -7.45 23.78 0.82
CA THR A 70 -7.19 22.36 1.11
C THR A 70 -6.81 22.08 2.57
N THR A 71 -6.57 23.11 3.37
CA THR A 71 -6.18 23.01 4.79
C THR A 71 -7.23 23.55 5.76
N THR A 72 -8.43 23.91 5.27
CA THR A 72 -9.54 24.34 6.15
C THR A 72 -9.97 23.20 7.09
N GLU A 73 -10.53 23.53 8.26
CA GLU A 73 -11.01 22.51 9.21
C GLU A 73 -12.05 21.58 8.58
N ARG A 74 -12.92 22.11 7.71
CA ARG A 74 -13.91 21.31 6.97
C ARG A 74 -13.25 20.33 6.01
N ALA A 75 -12.27 20.78 5.22
CA ALA A 75 -11.50 19.93 4.32
C ALA A 75 -10.76 18.83 5.08
N TYR A 76 -10.07 19.21 6.15
CA TYR A 76 -9.30 18.30 6.98
C TYR A 76 -10.19 17.30 7.73
N THR A 77 -11.37 17.71 8.18
CA THR A 77 -12.36 16.81 8.78
C THR A 77 -12.82 15.74 7.77
N GLY A 78 -13.12 16.13 6.54
CA GLY A 78 -13.42 15.19 5.45
C GLY A 78 -12.29 14.19 5.21
N PHE A 79 -11.06 14.70 5.07
CA PHE A 79 -9.85 13.88 4.97
C PHE A 79 -9.70 12.89 6.13
N ARG A 80 -9.87 13.35 7.38
CA ARG A 80 -9.72 12.52 8.58
C ARG A 80 -10.72 11.38 8.63
N MET A 81 -11.97 11.64 8.23
CA MET A 81 -13.02 10.62 8.20
C MET A 81 -12.70 9.51 7.19
N GLU A 82 -12.20 9.86 6.01
CA GLU A 82 -11.81 8.88 4.99
C GLU A 82 -10.54 8.12 5.40
N TRP A 83 -9.53 8.82 5.93
CA TRP A 83 -8.30 8.23 6.47
C TRP A 83 -8.57 7.19 7.56
N ALA A 84 -9.51 7.49 8.47
CA ALA A 84 -9.87 6.58 9.55
C ALA A 84 -10.44 5.25 9.04
N LYS A 85 -11.15 5.26 7.91
CA LYS A 85 -11.74 4.07 7.28
C LYS A 85 -10.78 3.33 6.35
N ALA A 86 -9.78 4.04 5.80
CA ALA A 86 -8.89 3.48 4.81
C ALA A 86 -8.11 2.26 5.32
N THR A 87 -8.04 1.26 4.45
CA THR A 87 -7.15 0.10 4.52
C THR A 87 -5.95 0.33 3.60
N ALA A 88 -4.84 -0.36 3.85
CA ALA A 88 -3.61 -0.23 3.09
C ALA A 88 -3.11 -1.59 2.61
N ALA A 89 -2.46 -1.57 1.45
CA ALA A 89 -1.73 -2.69 0.88
C ALA A 89 -0.32 -2.21 0.48
N GLN A 90 0.72 -2.80 1.07
CA GLN A 90 2.08 -2.66 0.55
C GLN A 90 2.43 -3.89 -0.26
N VAL A 91 2.74 -3.73 -1.54
CA VAL A 91 3.05 -4.86 -2.42
C VAL A 91 4.48 -4.75 -2.90
N LYS A 92 5.33 -5.68 -2.43
CA LYS A 92 6.72 -5.80 -2.83
C LYS A 92 6.85 -6.80 -3.97
N TYR A 93 7.15 -6.31 -5.16
CA TYR A 93 7.40 -7.13 -6.34
C TYR A 93 8.91 -7.32 -6.52
N ARG A 94 9.38 -8.57 -6.46
CA ARG A 94 10.76 -8.94 -6.76
C ARG A 94 10.84 -9.55 -8.15
N TRP A 95 11.71 -8.99 -8.99
CA TRP A 95 11.86 -9.35 -10.40
C TRP A 95 13.33 -9.36 -10.82
N ILE A 96 13.63 -9.89 -12.00
CA ILE A 96 14.97 -9.90 -12.59
C ILE A 96 14.98 -8.96 -13.79
N ASP A 97 15.88 -7.98 -13.82
CA ASP A 97 15.98 -7.07 -14.96
C ASP A 97 16.60 -7.73 -16.20
N SER A 98 16.60 -7.01 -17.33
CA SER A 98 17.17 -7.50 -18.60
C SER A 98 18.66 -7.83 -18.51
N THR A 99 19.37 -7.37 -17.47
CA THR A 99 20.78 -7.67 -17.20
C THR A 99 20.98 -8.86 -16.27
N GLY A 100 19.89 -9.54 -15.88
CA GLY A 100 19.92 -10.67 -14.95
C GLY A 100 20.02 -10.26 -13.48
N ARG A 101 19.88 -8.96 -13.13
CA ARG A 101 20.03 -8.48 -11.76
C ARG A 101 18.69 -8.47 -11.02
N PRO A 102 18.65 -8.90 -9.74
CA PRO A 102 17.42 -8.81 -8.96
C PRO A 102 17.07 -7.36 -8.65
N ARG A 103 15.80 -7.02 -8.85
CA ARG A 103 15.19 -5.73 -8.57
C ARG A 103 13.99 -5.89 -7.65
N THR A 104 13.58 -4.77 -7.07
CA THR A 104 12.41 -4.68 -6.22
C THR A 104 11.66 -3.40 -6.53
N THR A 105 10.36 -3.53 -6.73
CA THR A 105 9.42 -2.40 -6.80
C THR A 105 8.43 -2.51 -5.65
N LEU A 106 8.18 -1.42 -4.94
CA LEU A 106 7.26 -1.30 -3.82
C LEU A 106 6.04 -0.50 -4.24
N TYR A 107 4.88 -1.14 -4.30
CA TYR A 107 3.62 -0.49 -4.63
C TYR A 107 2.84 -0.19 -3.35
N HIS A 108 2.36 1.05 -3.24
CA HIS A 108 1.60 1.54 -2.09
C HIS A 108 0.15 1.77 -2.49
N GLY A 109 -0.72 0.87 -2.05
CA GLY A 109 -2.17 0.95 -2.20
C GLY A 109 -2.83 1.45 -0.92
N LEU A 110 -3.81 2.33 -1.08
CA LEU A 110 -4.70 2.80 -0.03
C LEU A 110 -6.13 2.71 -0.54
N SER A 111 -7.05 2.20 0.27
CA SER A 111 -8.44 2.05 -0.13
C SER A 111 -9.27 3.31 0.09
N GLY A 112 -10.48 3.29 -0.47
CA GLY A 112 -11.45 4.38 -0.35
C GLY A 112 -11.05 5.62 -1.15
N ARG A 113 -11.65 6.75 -0.79
CA ARG A 113 -11.27 8.04 -1.35
C ARG A 113 -9.84 8.30 -0.91
N VAL A 114 -8.92 8.46 -1.86
CA VAL A 114 -7.55 8.83 -1.50
C VAL A 114 -7.64 10.11 -0.70
N ALA A 115 -6.90 10.18 0.40
CA ALA A 115 -7.09 11.23 1.37
C ALA A 115 -6.91 12.63 0.74
N ALA A 116 -6.03 12.79 -0.28
CA ALA A 116 -5.92 14.00 -1.09
C ALA A 116 -7.18 14.37 -1.90
N ALA A 117 -7.96 13.39 -2.39
CA ALA A 117 -9.24 13.60 -3.08
C ALA A 117 -10.36 14.07 -2.15
N ALA A 118 -10.25 13.76 -0.85
CA ALA A 118 -11.18 14.23 0.16
C ALA A 118 -10.95 15.73 0.49
N LEU A 119 -9.84 16.32 0.03
CA LEU A 119 -9.61 17.76 0.12
C LEU A 119 -10.30 18.47 -1.05
N PRO A 120 -11.07 19.55 -0.79
CA PRO A 120 -11.78 20.28 -1.83
C PRO A 120 -10.80 20.86 -2.84
N ARG A 121 -11.16 20.79 -4.12
CA ARG A 121 -10.47 21.52 -5.19
C ARG A 121 -10.94 22.98 -5.22
N GLU A 122 -10.08 23.87 -5.70
CA GLU A 122 -10.32 25.32 -5.78
C GLU A 122 -11.59 25.70 -6.55
N THR A 123 -12.14 24.83 -7.39
CA THR A 123 -13.23 25.15 -8.33
C THR A 123 -14.64 25.01 -7.75
N GLY A 124 -14.83 24.51 -6.52
CA GLY A 124 -16.16 24.37 -5.91
C GLY A 124 -17.10 23.34 -6.60
N VAL A 125 -16.64 22.69 -7.67
CA VAL A 125 -17.40 21.65 -8.39
C VAL A 125 -17.16 20.29 -7.73
N PRO A 126 -18.21 19.54 -7.34
CA PRO A 126 -18.06 18.17 -6.88
C PRO A 126 -17.54 17.30 -8.03
N VAL A 127 -16.29 16.86 -7.95
CA VAL A 127 -15.79 15.79 -8.81
C VAL A 127 -16.56 14.52 -8.42
N PRO A 128 -17.05 13.69 -9.37
CA PRO A 128 -17.52 12.35 -9.05
C PRO A 128 -16.47 11.69 -8.17
N SER A 129 -16.88 11.24 -6.98
CA SER A 129 -16.07 11.11 -5.76
C SER A 129 -15.00 9.99 -5.76
N PHE A 130 -14.47 9.70 -6.93
CA PHE A 130 -13.90 8.45 -7.37
C PHE A 130 -12.93 8.63 -8.55
N ASP A 131 -13.06 9.72 -9.34
CA ASP A 131 -12.07 10.08 -10.36
C ASP A 131 -10.82 10.63 -9.69
N MET A 132 -9.75 9.84 -9.79
CA MET A 132 -8.44 10.24 -9.29
C MET A 132 -7.68 10.99 -10.37
N PRO A 133 -7.47 12.31 -10.26
CA PRO A 133 -6.47 12.98 -11.09
C PRO A 133 -5.08 12.34 -10.91
N ASP A 134 -4.19 12.58 -11.87
CA ASP A 134 -2.82 12.08 -11.81
C ASP A 134 -2.02 12.73 -10.66
N TRP A 135 -2.17 12.19 -9.46
CA TRP A 135 -1.41 12.58 -8.28
C TRP A 135 -0.02 11.97 -8.25
N ALA A 136 0.36 11.11 -9.22
CA ALA A 136 1.69 10.50 -9.24
C ALA A 136 2.80 11.56 -9.18
N GLN A 137 2.55 12.77 -9.72
CA GLN A 137 3.45 13.91 -9.63
C GLN A 137 3.80 14.36 -8.19
N TYR A 138 2.90 14.16 -7.22
CA TYR A 138 3.17 14.50 -5.80
C TYR A 138 3.88 13.38 -5.04
N TYR A 139 3.97 12.20 -5.66
CA TYR A 139 4.73 11.06 -5.18
C TYR A 139 6.08 11.02 -5.90
N SER A 140 6.90 12.05 -5.67
CA SER A 140 8.21 12.26 -6.29
C SER A 140 9.30 11.27 -5.84
N ASP A 141 8.95 10.22 -5.10
CA ASP A 141 9.92 9.24 -4.65
C ASP A 141 10.24 8.33 -5.84
N VAL A 142 11.36 8.62 -6.52
CA VAL A 142 11.92 7.77 -7.57
C VAL A 142 12.06 6.35 -7.02
N ASN A 143 11.81 5.36 -7.89
CA ASN A 143 12.01 3.90 -7.68
C ASN A 143 12.90 3.57 -6.47
N PRO A 144 12.39 2.84 -5.46
CA PRO A 144 11.43 1.74 -5.64
C PRO A 144 9.97 2.01 -5.32
N ASN A 145 9.57 3.20 -4.89
CA ASN A 145 8.20 3.42 -4.39
C ASN A 145 7.24 3.90 -5.50
N VAL A 146 6.18 3.14 -5.73
CA VAL A 146 5.15 3.43 -6.74
C VAL A 146 3.81 3.68 -6.05
N TYR A 147 3.18 4.78 -6.43
CA TYR A 147 1.82 5.07 -6.03
C TYR A 147 0.85 4.19 -6.80
N ALA A 148 0.14 3.30 -6.09
CA ALA A 148 -0.82 2.42 -6.71
C ALA A 148 -2.17 3.15 -6.92
N ARG A 149 -2.66 3.09 -8.16
CA ARG A 149 -3.90 3.73 -8.61
C ARG A 149 -4.74 2.78 -9.45
N ILE A 150 -5.99 3.18 -9.70
CA ILE A 150 -6.74 2.64 -10.83
C ILE A 150 -6.28 3.39 -12.07
N PRO A 151 -5.74 2.73 -13.10
CA PRO A 151 -5.51 3.37 -14.39
C PRO A 151 -6.85 3.59 -15.10
N ASP A 152 -7.12 4.82 -15.54
CA ASP A 152 -8.36 5.18 -16.23
C ASP A 152 -8.34 4.69 -17.67
N GLY A 153 -9.44 4.07 -18.14
CA GLY A 153 -9.61 3.66 -19.53
C GLY A 153 -8.71 2.51 -20.02
N GLU A 154 -7.83 1.98 -19.17
CA GLU A 154 -6.97 0.84 -19.51
C GLU A 154 -7.67 -0.49 -19.22
N HIS A 155 -7.68 -1.36 -20.22
CA HIS A 155 -8.18 -2.73 -20.09
C HIS A 155 -7.35 -3.49 -19.06
N SER A 156 -8.03 -4.21 -18.16
CA SER A 156 -7.39 -5.03 -17.13
C SER A 156 -7.98 -6.44 -17.10
N ILE A 157 -7.14 -7.47 -16.97
CA ILE A 157 -7.61 -8.84 -16.74
C ILE A 157 -8.42 -8.97 -15.45
N LEU A 158 -8.26 -8.01 -14.54
CA LEU A 158 -8.94 -7.96 -13.25
C LEU A 158 -10.35 -7.35 -13.37
N GLU A 159 -10.78 -6.93 -14.56
CA GLU A 159 -12.15 -6.48 -14.79
C GLU A 159 -13.19 -7.54 -14.43
N GLU A 160 -12.90 -8.81 -14.72
CA GLU A 160 -13.77 -9.93 -14.36
C GLU A 160 -13.87 -10.12 -12.83
N SER A 161 -12.78 -9.87 -12.09
CA SER A 161 -12.81 -9.92 -10.62
C SER A 161 -13.68 -8.81 -9.99
N MET A 162 -13.94 -7.75 -10.76
CA MET A 162 -14.82 -6.64 -10.40
C MET A 162 -16.24 -6.82 -10.97
N ALA A 163 -16.49 -7.86 -11.78
CA ALA A 163 -17.80 -8.15 -12.35
C ALA A 163 -18.76 -8.65 -11.26
N GLY A 164 -19.60 -7.72 -10.81
CA GLY A 164 -20.71 -7.92 -9.88
C GLY A 164 -21.57 -6.66 -9.89
N ASP A 165 -22.61 -6.61 -9.03
CA ASP A 165 -23.51 -5.47 -8.87
C ASP A 165 -22.77 -4.13 -9.06
N SER A 166 -23.29 -3.25 -9.92
CA SER A 166 -22.68 -1.97 -10.30
C SER A 166 -22.29 -1.11 -9.10
N THR A 167 -23.02 -1.22 -7.98
CA THR A 167 -22.70 -0.54 -6.72
C THR A 167 -21.45 -1.12 -6.04
N ALA A 168 -21.29 -2.43 -6.11
CA ALA A 168 -20.14 -3.15 -5.59
C ALA A 168 -18.92 -3.08 -6.53
N ARG A 169 -19.12 -2.88 -7.83
CA ARG A 169 -18.05 -2.55 -8.79
C ARG A 169 -17.42 -1.19 -8.48
N LEU A 170 -18.23 -0.20 -8.12
CA LEU A 170 -17.75 1.10 -7.64
C LEU A 170 -16.97 0.95 -6.34
N GLY A 171 -17.48 0.22 -5.33
CA GLY A 171 -16.76 0.07 -4.05
C GLY A 171 -15.45 -0.74 -4.15
N ARG A 172 -15.48 -1.88 -4.84
CA ARG A 172 -14.37 -2.87 -4.85
C ARG A 172 -13.22 -2.49 -5.77
N GLY A 173 -13.45 -1.67 -6.80
CA GLY A 173 -12.37 -1.11 -7.61
C GLY A 173 -11.38 -0.29 -6.78
N TYR A 174 -11.84 0.30 -5.67
CA TYR A 174 -11.03 1.13 -4.77
C TYR A 174 -10.44 0.37 -3.58
N ASP A 175 -10.46 -0.97 -3.57
CA ASP A 175 -9.70 -1.72 -2.58
C ASP A 175 -8.19 -1.49 -2.81
N ALA A 176 -7.43 -1.44 -1.71
CA ALA A 176 -6.00 -1.11 -1.77
C ALA A 176 -5.23 -2.14 -2.60
N GLU A 177 -5.60 -3.41 -2.49
CA GLU A 177 -5.07 -4.54 -3.22
C GLU A 177 -5.38 -4.44 -4.71
N MET A 178 -6.61 -4.05 -5.08
CA MET A 178 -7.01 -3.88 -6.48
C MET A 178 -6.22 -2.76 -7.16
N ARG A 179 -6.01 -1.63 -6.48
CA ARG A 179 -5.14 -0.55 -6.98
C ARG A 179 -3.71 -1.03 -7.20
N ALA A 180 -3.16 -1.77 -6.25
CA ALA A 180 -1.81 -2.31 -6.36
C ALA A 180 -1.69 -3.27 -7.54
N LEU A 181 -2.57 -4.28 -7.64
CA LEU A 181 -2.52 -5.27 -8.71
C LEU A 181 -2.71 -4.64 -10.10
N ARG A 182 -3.65 -3.70 -10.26
CA ARG A 182 -3.84 -3.01 -11.55
C ARG A 182 -2.66 -2.13 -11.94
N THR A 183 -2.02 -1.48 -10.98
CA THR A 183 -0.80 -0.70 -11.24
C THR A 183 0.35 -1.61 -11.68
N ILE A 184 0.51 -2.76 -11.03
CA ILE A 184 1.53 -3.76 -11.40
C ILE A 184 1.22 -4.32 -12.79
N GLU A 185 -0.04 -4.67 -13.09
CA GLU A 185 -0.46 -5.12 -14.41
C GLU A 185 -0.09 -4.10 -15.49
N ARG A 186 -0.43 -2.83 -15.29
CA ARG A 186 -0.02 -1.76 -16.21
C ARG A 186 1.49 -1.71 -16.41
N ASP A 187 2.27 -1.77 -15.32
CA ASP A 187 3.72 -1.70 -15.41
C ASP A 187 4.33 -2.94 -16.12
N ILE A 188 3.69 -4.11 -15.99
CA ILE A 188 4.01 -5.31 -16.78
C ILE A 188 3.68 -5.11 -18.26
N LEU A 189 2.47 -4.63 -18.57
CA LEU A 189 2.00 -4.44 -19.94
C LEU A 189 2.77 -3.35 -20.68
N ALA A 190 3.19 -2.30 -19.97
CA ALA A 190 4.07 -1.26 -20.48
C ALA A 190 5.53 -1.70 -20.63
N GLY A 191 5.91 -2.89 -20.16
CA GLY A 191 7.28 -3.39 -20.20
C GLY A 191 8.23 -2.75 -19.17
N ASN A 192 7.70 -2.01 -18.19
CA ASN A 192 8.50 -1.39 -17.12
C ASN A 192 9.05 -2.43 -16.14
N ILE A 193 8.30 -3.52 -15.93
CA ILE A 193 8.72 -4.70 -15.17
C ILE A 193 8.36 -5.98 -15.94
N PRO A 194 9.12 -7.07 -15.79
CA PRO A 194 8.81 -8.33 -16.46
C PRO A 194 7.70 -9.09 -15.72
N ARG A 195 7.05 -9.99 -16.46
CA ARG A 195 6.19 -11.04 -15.89
C ARG A 195 7.01 -12.01 -15.02
N GLY A 196 6.31 -12.78 -14.21
CA GLY A 196 6.90 -13.74 -13.28
C GLY A 196 7.57 -13.08 -12.08
N GLY A 197 8.21 -13.89 -11.25
CA GLY A 197 8.85 -13.42 -10.01
C GLY A 197 7.98 -13.65 -8.77
N VAL A 198 8.18 -12.83 -7.74
CA VAL A 198 7.55 -13.04 -6.43
C VAL A 198 7.00 -11.74 -5.87
N ILE A 199 5.74 -11.78 -5.44
CA ILE A 199 5.07 -10.73 -4.69
C ILE A 199 4.98 -11.13 -3.21
N ALA A 200 5.38 -10.22 -2.32
CA ALA A 200 4.96 -10.20 -0.93
C ALA A 200 4.03 -8.99 -0.70
N ALA A 201 2.76 -9.26 -0.38
CA ALA A 201 1.75 -8.24 -0.18
C ALA A 201 1.34 -8.18 1.29
N TRP A 202 1.63 -7.07 1.98
CA TRP A 202 1.13 -6.81 3.33
C TRP A 202 -0.18 -6.04 3.26
N VAL A 203 -1.24 -6.58 3.86
CA VAL A 203 -2.59 -5.99 3.84
C VAL A 203 -3.06 -5.72 5.26
N SER A 204 -3.61 -4.53 5.50
CA SER A 204 -4.00 -4.09 6.85
C SER A 204 -5.23 -4.80 7.43
N GLN A 205 -5.92 -5.59 6.62
CA GLN A 205 -7.10 -6.39 6.98
C GLN A 205 -7.14 -7.64 6.08
N PRO A 206 -7.93 -8.68 6.44
CA PRO A 206 -8.12 -9.83 5.57
C PRO A 206 -8.68 -9.41 4.19
N PRO A 207 -8.06 -9.84 3.07
CA PRO A 207 -8.56 -9.51 1.75
C PRO A 207 -9.99 -10.04 1.53
N CYS A 208 -10.84 -9.21 0.95
CA CYS A 208 -12.21 -9.58 0.61
C CYS A 208 -12.23 -10.68 -0.49
N GLN A 209 -13.38 -11.32 -0.70
CA GLN A 209 -13.49 -12.41 -1.69
C GLN A 209 -13.10 -11.96 -3.11
N ALA A 210 -13.43 -10.72 -3.50
CA ALA A 210 -13.06 -10.18 -4.80
C ALA A 210 -11.54 -9.99 -4.93
N CYS A 211 -10.89 -9.35 -3.95
CA CYS A 211 -9.42 -9.24 -3.91
C CYS A 211 -8.74 -10.61 -3.94
N ARG A 212 -9.31 -11.62 -3.26
CA ARG A 212 -8.76 -12.98 -3.28
C ARG A 212 -8.80 -13.60 -4.67
N LYS A 213 -9.90 -13.44 -5.40
CA LYS A 213 -10.02 -13.86 -6.80
C LYS A 213 -9.06 -13.08 -7.69
N ALA A 214 -8.92 -11.76 -7.48
CA ALA A 214 -8.03 -10.91 -8.24
C ALA A 214 -6.56 -11.33 -8.10
N PHE A 215 -6.09 -11.65 -6.89
CA PHE A 215 -4.75 -12.20 -6.70
C PHE A 215 -4.55 -13.50 -7.47
N GLN A 216 -5.54 -14.39 -7.48
CA GLN A 216 -5.45 -15.66 -8.22
C GLN A 216 -5.37 -15.42 -9.73
N ILE A 217 -6.30 -14.64 -10.29
CA ILE A 217 -6.32 -14.26 -11.72
C ILE A 217 -4.98 -13.62 -12.12
N PHE A 218 -4.47 -12.69 -11.29
CA PHE A 218 -3.19 -12.03 -11.53
C PHE A 218 -2.02 -13.02 -11.52
N SER A 219 -2.00 -13.92 -10.53
CA SER A 219 -0.95 -14.94 -10.38
C SER A 219 -0.92 -15.88 -11.58
N ASP A 220 -2.08 -16.33 -12.04
CA ASP A 220 -2.24 -17.24 -13.17
C ASP A 220 -1.81 -16.58 -14.49
N ALA A 221 -2.26 -15.35 -14.75
CA ALA A 221 -2.00 -14.65 -15.99
C ALA A 221 -0.56 -14.17 -16.15
N TYR A 222 0.10 -13.78 -15.05
CA TYR A 222 1.46 -13.24 -15.09
C TYR A 222 2.51 -14.18 -14.52
N HIS A 223 2.13 -15.40 -14.15
CA HIS A 223 3.01 -16.44 -13.58
C HIS A 223 3.80 -15.96 -12.35
N VAL A 224 3.18 -15.14 -11.50
CA VAL A 224 3.81 -14.55 -10.31
C VAL A 224 3.43 -15.35 -9.07
N ASN A 225 4.40 -15.69 -8.23
CA ASN A 225 4.12 -16.28 -6.92
C ASN A 225 3.77 -15.19 -5.91
N ILE A 226 2.62 -15.30 -5.24
CA ILE A 226 2.08 -14.26 -4.38
C ILE A 226 1.92 -14.79 -2.96
N HIS A 227 2.52 -14.08 -2.01
CA HIS A 227 2.30 -14.25 -0.59
C HIS A 227 1.53 -13.05 -0.05
N VAL A 228 0.26 -13.26 0.28
CA VAL A 228 -0.61 -12.25 0.89
C VAL A 228 -0.57 -12.40 2.40
N ILE A 229 0.14 -11.49 3.05
CA ILE A 229 0.35 -11.42 4.49
C ILE A 229 -0.63 -10.40 5.05
N HIS A 230 -1.58 -10.79 5.88
CA HIS A 230 -2.60 -9.87 6.35
C HIS A 230 -2.72 -9.83 7.87
N LEU A 231 -3.03 -8.63 8.38
CA LEU A 231 -3.46 -8.50 9.77
C LEU A 231 -4.82 -9.20 9.97
N PRO A 232 -5.14 -9.66 11.18
CA PRO A 232 -6.48 -10.14 11.49
C PRO A 232 -7.49 -8.99 11.37
N ALA A 233 -8.77 -9.34 11.22
CA ALA A 233 -9.84 -8.36 11.10
C ALA A 233 -9.84 -7.40 12.29
N TYR A 234 -10.10 -6.12 12.02
CA TYR A 234 -10.32 -5.15 13.10
C TYR A 234 -11.77 -5.22 13.54
N GLU A 235 -11.99 -5.66 14.77
CA GLU A 235 -13.31 -5.62 15.41
C GLU A 235 -13.43 -4.40 16.34
N PRO A 236 -14.57 -3.71 16.38
CA PRO A 236 -14.83 -2.67 17.38
C PRO A 236 -14.63 -3.22 18.79
N GLY A 237 -13.74 -2.62 19.56
CA GLY A 237 -13.37 -3.13 20.90
C GLY A 237 -12.18 -4.08 20.92
N ALA A 238 -11.58 -4.42 19.76
CA ALA A 238 -10.35 -5.19 19.69
C ALA A 238 -9.28 -4.58 20.61
N THR A 239 -8.69 -5.42 21.46
CA THR A 239 -7.54 -5.06 22.30
C THR A 239 -6.24 -5.49 21.61
N GLY A 240 -5.09 -5.05 22.12
CA GLY A 240 -3.79 -5.47 21.59
C GLY A 240 -3.39 -4.82 20.26
N ASP A 241 -2.73 -5.60 19.42
CA ASP A 241 -1.84 -5.08 18.38
C ASP A 241 -2.54 -4.38 17.23
N VAL A 242 -3.69 -4.89 16.76
CA VAL A 242 -4.46 -4.27 15.66
C VAL A 242 -5.01 -2.90 16.08
N ARG A 243 -5.44 -2.76 17.34
CA ARG A 243 -5.86 -1.46 17.87
C ARG A 243 -4.70 -0.48 17.94
N LEU A 244 -3.53 -0.92 18.40
CA LEU A 244 -2.34 -0.08 18.42
C LEU A 244 -1.95 0.39 17.01
N PHE A 245 -2.11 -0.47 16.00
CA PHE A 245 -1.91 -0.10 14.61
C PHE A 245 -2.89 1.00 14.16
N GLN A 246 -4.21 0.84 14.43
CA GLN A 246 -5.20 1.87 14.10
C GLN A 246 -4.93 3.21 14.81
N MET A 247 -4.53 3.16 16.08
CA MET A 247 -4.13 4.35 16.84
C MET A 247 -2.88 5.01 16.24
N THR A 248 -1.90 4.20 15.83
CA THR A 248 -0.65 4.68 15.20
C THR A 248 -0.97 5.36 13.88
N LYS A 249 -1.78 4.72 13.02
CA LYS A 249 -2.29 5.29 11.76
C LYS A 249 -2.92 6.67 11.98
N ASN A 250 -3.84 6.79 12.95
CA ASN A 250 -4.55 8.05 13.18
C ASN A 250 -3.67 9.11 13.85
N ARG A 251 -2.69 8.71 14.67
CA ARG A 251 -1.74 9.64 15.30
C ARG A 251 -0.86 10.35 14.27
N MET A 252 -0.60 9.74 13.10
CA MET A 252 0.19 10.38 12.03
C MET A 252 -0.40 11.71 11.55
N LEU A 253 -1.70 11.92 11.74
CA LEU A 253 -2.39 13.13 11.29
C LEU A 253 -2.11 14.35 12.18
N ARG A 254 -1.57 14.18 13.39
CA ARG A 254 -1.33 15.28 14.34
C ARG A 254 -0.53 16.43 13.74
N ASP A 255 0.46 16.10 12.91
CA ASP A 255 1.37 17.09 12.33
C ASP A 255 1.01 17.43 10.88
N PHE A 256 -0.22 17.14 10.44
CA PHE A 256 -0.62 17.34 9.04
C PHE A 256 -0.44 18.79 8.60
N HIS A 257 -1.05 19.74 9.30
CA HIS A 257 -1.01 21.16 8.93
C HIS A 257 0.40 21.74 9.01
N LEU A 258 1.14 21.45 10.09
CA LEU A 258 2.53 21.89 10.24
C LEU A 258 3.40 21.42 9.07
N ARG A 259 3.21 20.18 8.61
CA ARG A 259 3.95 19.67 7.44
C ARG A 259 3.54 20.35 6.15
N VAL A 260 2.25 20.62 5.94
CA VAL A 260 1.79 21.39 4.76
C VAL A 260 2.41 22.78 4.73
N GLU A 261 2.48 23.46 5.87
CA GLU A 261 3.14 24.78 5.96
C GLU A 261 4.64 24.70 5.64
N ASN A 262 5.32 23.65 6.12
CA ASN A 262 6.73 23.42 5.80
C ASN A 262 6.95 23.12 4.30
N GLU A 263 6.11 22.31 3.68
CA GLU A 263 6.11 22.06 2.22
C GLU A 263 5.92 23.39 1.45
N ARG A 264 4.91 24.21 1.82
CA ARG A 264 4.65 25.52 1.18
C ARG A 264 5.84 26.47 1.30
N ALA A 265 6.51 26.47 2.44
CA ALA A 265 7.64 27.34 2.71
C ALA A 265 8.96 26.82 2.11
N GLY A 266 8.96 25.65 1.45
CA GLY A 266 10.19 25.00 0.97
C GLY A 266 11.15 24.59 2.10
N LYS A 267 10.66 24.48 3.34
CA LYS A 267 11.46 24.27 4.57
C LYS A 267 11.76 22.80 4.87
N ILE A 268 11.68 21.92 3.88
CA ILE A 268 11.89 20.50 4.11
C ILE A 268 13.37 20.18 4.01
N ALA A 269 13.98 19.96 5.16
CA ALA A 269 15.24 19.24 5.24
C ALA A 269 15.02 17.80 4.76
N ASP A 270 15.82 17.38 3.78
CA ASP A 270 15.96 16.00 3.28
C ASP A 270 16.39 14.95 4.34
N ASN A 271 16.21 15.23 5.63
CA ASN A 271 16.84 14.50 6.73
C ASN A 271 16.08 13.24 7.19
N PHE A 272 15.43 12.52 6.28
CA PHE A 272 14.91 11.17 6.57
C PHE A 272 15.15 10.15 5.45
N CYS A 273 16.16 10.39 4.61
CA CYS A 273 16.78 9.36 3.79
C CYS A 273 18.29 9.37 4.12
N PRO A 274 18.88 8.31 4.72
CA PRO A 274 20.31 8.18 4.68
C PRO A 274 20.69 8.05 3.21
N ARG A 275 21.40 9.05 2.68
CA ARG A 275 22.10 8.90 1.40
C ARG A 275 23.00 7.66 1.54
N MET A 276 22.66 6.61 0.81
CA MET A 276 23.63 5.58 0.42
C MET A 276 24.36 6.08 -0.82
#